data_AF-A0A0J1DN81-F1
#
_entry.id   AF-A0A0J1DN81-F1
#
_cell.length_a   1.000
_cell.length_b   1.000
_cell.length_c   1.000
_cell.angle_alpha   90.00
_cell.angle_beta   90.00
_cell.angle_gamma   90.00
#
_symmetry.space_group_name_H-M   'P 1'
#
loop_
_entity.id
_entity.type
_entity.pdbx_description
1 polymer ?
#
loop_
_entity_poly.entity_id
_entity_poly.type
_entity_poly.pdbx_seq_one_letter_code
_entity_poly.pdbx_strand_id
1 'polypeptide(L)'
;MAQSLPLLIIFLIGVLTKNNLLAAASAIVMVMGLLNLERFLPMVERRGIEVGLLFLTMSVLAPFASGKVTLQSLGASLVTPLGLFAVLGGMLGSYLNGQGLDMVSVQPEVVPGILVGVMLGVWFLGGIPVGPIMAAGITAVLAALLQWKS
;
A
#
# COMPACT_ATOMS: atom_id res chain seq x y z
N MET A 1 -18.88 14.85 13.21
CA MET A 1 -18.60 14.02 14.40
C MET A 1 -18.72 12.51 14.14
N ALA A 2 -19.63 12.02 13.29
CA ALA A 2 -19.75 10.58 12.98
C ALA A 2 -18.60 9.99 12.10
N GLN A 3 -17.80 10.84 11.45
CA GLN A 3 -16.73 10.42 10.54
C GLN A 3 -15.47 9.89 11.25
N SER A 4 -15.35 10.04 12.57
CA SER A 4 -14.16 9.63 13.32
C SER A 4 -14.18 8.18 13.80
N LEU A 5 -15.34 7.52 13.80
CA LEU A 5 -15.48 6.17 14.35
C LEU A 5 -14.62 5.12 13.61
N PRO A 6 -14.57 5.08 12.27
CA PRO A 6 -13.70 4.13 11.55
C PRO A 6 -12.22 4.38 11.85
N LEU A 7 -11.79 5.65 11.90
CA LEU A 7 -10.41 6.04 12.19
C LEU A 7 -10.01 5.67 13.62
N LEU A 8 -10.92 5.83 14.59
CA LEU A 8 -10.71 5.42 15.98
C LEU A 8 -10.49 3.89 16.08
N ILE A 9 -11.32 3.11 15.38
CA ILE A 9 -11.18 1.65 15.34
C ILE A 9 -9.84 1.27 14.73
N ILE A 10 -9.44 1.87 13.61
CA ILE A 10 -8.15 1.61 12.95
C ILE A 10 -6.98 2.00 13.86
N PHE A 11 -7.09 3.13 14.59
CA PHE A 11 -6.08 3.54 15.55
C PHE A 11 -5.91 2.52 16.67
N LEU A 12 -7.02 2.05 17.26
CA LEU A 12 -6.99 1.02 18.30
C LEU A 12 -6.38 -0.29 17.77
N ILE A 13 -6.73 -0.71 16.55
CA ILE A 13 -6.11 -1.87 15.90
C ILE A 13 -4.59 -1.65 15.75
N GLY A 14 -4.17 -0.48 15.26
CA GLY A 14 -2.75 -0.14 15.12
C GLY A 14 -1.98 -0.24 16.45
N VAL A 15 -2.57 0.24 17.55
CA VAL A 15 -1.97 0.14 18.89
C VAL A 15 -1.93 -1.33 19.37
N LEU A 16 -3.01 -2.09 19.21
CA LEU A 16 -3.11 -3.49 19.64
C LEU A 16 -2.14 -4.40 18.86
N THR A 17 -2.01 -4.18 17.56
CA THR A 17 -1.06 -4.91 16.69
C THR A 17 0.37 -4.36 16.79
N LYS A 18 0.62 -3.34 17.63
CA LYS A 18 1.93 -2.64 17.76
C LYS A 18 2.46 -2.10 16.43
N ASN A 19 1.56 -1.76 15.50
CA ASN A 19 1.90 -1.16 14.23
C ASN A 19 1.92 0.37 14.39
N ASN A 20 3.08 0.89 14.80
CA ASN A 20 3.29 2.33 15.03
C ASN A 20 2.97 3.18 13.80
N LEU A 21 3.23 2.67 12.59
CA LEU A 21 2.94 3.39 11.35
C LEU A 21 1.43 3.55 11.14
N LEU A 22 0.66 2.47 11.31
CA LEU A 22 -0.79 2.49 11.18
C LEU A 22 -1.44 3.36 12.26
N ALA A 23 -0.97 3.24 13.50
CA ALA A 23 -1.43 4.06 14.62
C ALA A 23 -1.13 5.55 14.37
N ALA A 24 0.07 5.89 13.91
CA ALA A 24 0.43 7.28 13.61
C ALA A 24 -0.40 7.84 12.45
N ALA A 25 -0.55 7.11 11.35
CA ALA A 25 -1.32 7.55 10.20
C ALA A 25 -2.79 7.81 10.53
N SER A 26 -3.44 6.87 11.24
CA SER A 26 -4.83 7.02 11.68
C SER A 26 -4.99 8.16 12.68
N ALA A 27 -4.06 8.35 13.61
CA ALA A 27 -4.06 9.47 14.54
C ALA A 27 -3.94 10.82 13.82
N ILE A 28 -3.02 10.95 12.84
CA ILE A 28 -2.83 12.16 12.06
C ILE A 28 -4.11 12.52 11.30
N VAL A 29 -4.70 11.56 10.58
CA VAL A 29 -5.94 11.80 9.82
C VAL A 29 -7.10 12.12 10.76
N MET A 30 -7.19 11.47 11.92
CA MET A 30 -8.20 11.75 12.94
C MET A 30 -8.05 13.19 13.49
N VAL A 31 -6.82 13.63 13.80
CA VAL A 31 -6.55 15.00 14.26
C VAL A 31 -6.88 16.03 13.17
N MET A 32 -6.57 15.74 11.90
CA MET A 32 -6.97 16.61 10.79
C MET A 32 -8.50 16.80 10.72
N GLY A 33 -9.26 15.73 10.94
CA GLY A 33 -10.72 15.80 11.05
C GLY A 33 -11.19 16.64 12.24
N LEU A 34 -10.57 16.48 13.41
CA LEU A 34 -10.90 17.26 14.61
C LEU A 34 -10.63 18.76 14.45
N LEU A 35 -9.61 19.13 13.66
CA LEU A 35 -9.23 20.51 13.38
C LEU A 35 -10.01 21.13 12.20
N ASN A 36 -10.98 20.41 11.60
CA ASN A 36 -11.68 20.82 10.36
C ASN A 36 -10.73 21.06 9.17
N LEU A 37 -9.60 20.34 9.11
CA LEU A 37 -8.66 20.36 7.97
C LEU A 37 -9.11 19.43 6.83
N GLU A 38 -10.40 19.05 6.77
CA GLU A 38 -10.96 18.14 5.77
C GLU A 38 -10.68 18.59 4.33
N ARG A 39 -10.57 19.90 4.09
CA ARG A 39 -10.16 20.49 2.80
C ARG A 39 -8.79 20.01 2.28
N PHE A 40 -7.91 19.53 3.17
CA PHE A 40 -6.58 19.01 2.82
C PHE A 40 -6.56 17.49 2.65
N LEU A 41 -7.61 16.77 3.05
CA LEU A 41 -7.65 15.31 2.91
C LEU A 41 -7.51 14.83 1.45
N PRO A 42 -8.15 15.47 0.44
CA PRO A 42 -7.93 15.08 -0.96
C PRO A 42 -6.48 15.27 -1.42
N MET A 43 -5.79 16.27 -0.85
CA MET A 43 -4.38 16.50 -1.13
C MET A 43 -3.51 15.42 -0.49
N VAL A 44 -3.81 15.01 0.74
CA VAL A 44 -3.12 13.90 1.42
C VAL A 44 -3.35 12.59 0.68
N GLU A 45 -4.57 12.33 0.21
CA GLU A 45 -4.91 11.11 -0.53
C GLU A 45 -4.15 11.01 -1.85
N ARG A 46 -4.22 12.05 -2.70
CA ARG A 46 -3.55 12.03 -4.02
C ARG A 46 -2.04 12.20 -3.91
N ARG A 47 -1.58 13.26 -3.23
CA ARG A 47 -0.14 13.58 -3.16
C ARG A 47 0.60 12.71 -2.16
N GLY A 48 -0.07 12.21 -1.12
CA GLY A 48 0.57 11.32 -0.15
C GLY A 48 1.03 10.01 -0.79
N ILE A 49 0.23 9.44 -1.70
CA ILE A 49 0.61 8.25 -2.47
C ILE A 49 1.78 8.55 -3.40
N GLU A 50 1.71 9.65 -4.16
CA GLU A 50 2.77 10.06 -5.09
C GLU A 50 4.09 10.29 -4.37
N VAL A 51 4.07 11.06 -3.28
CA VAL A 51 5.24 11.35 -2.45
C VAL A 51 5.78 10.07 -1.81
N GLY A 52 4.90 9.20 -1.29
CA GLY A 52 5.28 7.91 -0.72
C GLY A 52 5.98 7.01 -1.75
N LEU A 53 5.43 6.91 -2.96
CA LEU A 53 6.03 6.15 -4.06
C LEU A 53 7.38 6.73 -4.48
N LEU A 54 7.52 8.05 -4.50
CA LEU A 54 8.78 8.74 -4.78
C LEU A 54 9.85 8.35 -3.75
N PHE A 55 9.52 8.40 -2.45
CA PHE A 55 10.44 7.97 -1.38
C PHE A 55 10.80 6.49 -1.45
N LEU A 56 9.83 5.61 -1.76
CA LEU A 56 10.09 4.18 -1.97
C LEU A 56 11.03 3.96 -3.16
N THR A 57 10.79 4.65 -4.27
CA THR A 57 11.62 4.58 -5.49
C THR A 57 13.04 5.07 -5.21
N MET A 58 13.20 6.19 -4.50
CA MET A 58 14.52 6.67 -4.07
C MET A 58 15.25 5.65 -3.20
N SER A 59 14.53 4.96 -2.30
CA SER A 59 15.11 3.93 -1.44
C SER A 59 15.62 2.72 -2.24
N VAL A 60 14.89 2.32 -3.29
CA VAL A 60 15.31 1.25 -4.21
C VAL A 60 16.49 1.67 -5.09
N LEU A 61 16.59 2.95 -5.45
CA LEU A 61 17.69 3.50 -6.25
C LEU A 61 18.95 3.81 -5.42
N ALA A 62 18.85 3.96 -4.10
CA ALA A 62 19.97 4.21 -3.20
C ALA A 62 21.18 3.25 -3.38
N PRO A 63 21.04 1.92 -3.53
CA PRO A 63 22.17 1.03 -3.77
C PRO A 63 22.97 1.37 -5.04
N PHE A 64 22.32 1.90 -6.08
CA PHE A 64 22.97 2.32 -7.32
C PHE A 64 23.87 3.54 -7.07
N ALA A 65 23.37 4.53 -6.33
CA ALA A 65 24.14 5.72 -5.96
C ALA A 65 25.33 5.36 -5.03
N SER A 66 25.17 4.35 -4.18
CA SER A 66 26.24 3.87 -3.30
C SER A 66 27.27 2.94 -3.98
N GLY A 67 27.12 2.67 -5.28
CA GLY A 67 28.03 1.80 -6.04
C GLY A 67 27.92 0.30 -5.73
N LYS A 68 26.91 -0.12 -4.94
CA LYS A 68 26.66 -1.54 -4.61
C LYS A 68 26.19 -2.36 -5.81
N VAL A 69 25.63 -1.69 -6.82
CA VAL A 69 25.10 -2.31 -8.04
C VAL A 69 25.72 -1.61 -9.25
N THR A 70 26.39 -2.37 -10.13
CA THR A 70 27.08 -1.86 -11.32
C THR A 70 26.26 -2.10 -12.59
N LEU A 71 26.48 -1.29 -13.64
CA LEU A 71 25.80 -1.46 -14.93
C LEU A 71 26.03 -2.84 -15.56
N GLN A 72 27.23 -3.41 -15.42
CA GLN A 72 27.49 -4.77 -15.90
C GLN A 72 26.65 -5.82 -15.15
N SER A 73 26.51 -5.67 -13.84
CA SER A 73 25.67 -6.57 -13.03
C SER A 73 24.19 -6.47 -13.39
N LEU A 74 23.70 -5.28 -13.76
CA LEU A 74 22.32 -5.09 -14.21
C LEU A 74 22.01 -5.88 -15.48
N GLY A 75 22.81 -5.67 -16.53
CA GLY A 75 22.60 -6.33 -17.81
C GLY A 75 22.67 -7.85 -17.69
N ALA A 76 23.62 -8.35 -16.90
CA ALA A 76 23.74 -9.78 -16.62
C ALA A 76 22.54 -10.33 -15.85
N SER A 77 22.06 -9.63 -14.81
CA SER A 77 20.94 -10.07 -13.98
C SER A 77 19.62 -10.16 -14.76
N LEU A 78 19.36 -9.26 -15.72
CA LEU A 78 18.11 -9.25 -16.49
C LEU A 78 17.91 -10.49 -17.38
N VAL A 79 19.00 -11.09 -17.88
CA VAL A 79 18.95 -12.27 -18.76
C VAL A 79 18.87 -13.57 -17.95
N THR A 80 19.09 -13.52 -16.63
CA THR A 80 18.93 -14.70 -15.78
C THR A 80 17.45 -15.09 -15.65
N PRO A 81 17.14 -16.38 -15.38
CA PRO A 81 15.77 -16.80 -15.09
C PRO A 81 15.14 -15.99 -13.95
N LEU A 82 15.91 -15.68 -12.90
CA LEU A 82 15.46 -14.84 -11.80
C LEU A 82 15.15 -13.41 -12.24
N GLY A 83 15.97 -12.83 -13.12
CA GLY A 83 15.75 -11.53 -13.72
C GLY A 83 14.46 -11.46 -14.54
N LEU A 84 14.17 -12.50 -15.31
CA LEU A 84 12.93 -12.59 -16.07
C LEU A 84 11.71 -12.64 -15.14
N PHE A 85 11.76 -13.44 -14.06
CA PHE A 85 10.71 -13.43 -13.04
C PHE A 85 10.59 -12.08 -12.32
N ALA A 86 11.70 -11.36 -12.10
CA ALA A 86 11.66 -10.02 -11.51
C ALA A 86 10.98 -9.00 -12.45
N VAL A 87 11.25 -9.06 -13.76
CA VAL A 87 10.58 -8.21 -14.77
C VAL A 87 9.08 -8.51 -14.81
N LEU A 88 8.71 -9.79 -14.89
CA LEU A 88 7.30 -10.20 -14.87
C LEU A 88 6.61 -9.79 -13.57
N GLY A 89 7.26 -9.99 -12.42
CA GLY A 89 6.77 -9.57 -11.12
C GLY A 89 6.57 -8.06 -11.03
N GLY A 90 7.49 -7.27 -11.59
CA GLY A 90 7.36 -5.82 -11.70
C GLY A 90 6.19 -5.38 -12.58
N MET A 91 6.03 -6.00 -13.76
CA MET A 91 4.91 -5.74 -14.66
C MET A 91 3.56 -6.06 -14.01
N LEU A 92 3.43 -7.26 -13.43
CA LEU A 92 2.20 -7.68 -12.75
C LEU A 92 1.94 -6.80 -11.52
N GLY A 93 2.95 -6.54 -10.69
CA GLY A 93 2.81 -5.69 -9.51
C GLY A 93 2.37 -4.27 -9.86
N SER A 94 2.91 -3.68 -10.94
CA SER A 94 2.50 -2.35 -11.40
C SER A 94 1.04 -2.33 -11.89
N TYR A 95 0.63 -3.37 -12.63
CA TYR A 95 -0.76 -3.49 -13.09
C TYR A 95 -1.74 -3.65 -11.91
N LEU A 96 -1.41 -4.52 -10.96
CA LEU A 96 -2.22 -4.74 -9.76
C LEU A 96 -2.33 -3.49 -8.88
N ASN A 97 -1.23 -2.75 -8.70
CA ASN A 97 -1.26 -1.50 -7.96
C ASN A 97 -2.17 -0.45 -8.64
N GLY A 98 -2.16 -0.38 -9.97
CA GLY A 98 -3.09 0.47 -10.73
C GLY A 98 -4.55 0.11 -10.44
N GLN A 99 -4.89 -1.17 -10.58
CA GLN A 99 -6.24 -1.66 -10.28
C GLN A 99 -6.65 -1.44 -8.82
N GLY A 100 -5.70 -1.58 -7.89
CA GLY A 100 -5.92 -1.33 -6.47
C GLY A 100 -6.19 0.15 -6.17
N LEU A 101 -5.46 1.07 -6.81
CA LEU A 101 -5.70 2.50 -6.70
C LEU A 101 -7.10 2.89 -7.21
N ASP A 102 -7.49 2.35 -8.36
CA ASP A 102 -8.82 2.59 -8.94
C ASP A 102 -9.92 2.03 -8.03
N MET A 103 -9.75 0.81 -7.51
CA MET A 103 -10.71 0.20 -6.59
C MET A 103 -10.91 1.04 -5.31
N VAL A 104 -9.82 1.48 -4.67
CA VAL A 104 -9.90 2.30 -3.45
C VAL A 104 -10.54 3.66 -3.74
N SER A 105 -10.27 4.24 -4.90
CA SER A 105 -10.86 5.52 -5.31
C SER A 105 -12.36 5.42 -5.57
N VAL A 106 -12.83 4.29 -6.13
CA VAL A 106 -14.25 4.07 -6.47
C VAL A 106 -15.04 3.53 -5.27
N GLN A 107 -14.43 2.68 -4.43
CA GLN A 107 -15.06 2.01 -3.29
C GLN A 107 -14.18 2.14 -2.03
N PRO A 108 -14.07 3.33 -1.42
CA PRO A 108 -13.23 3.54 -0.23
C PRO A 108 -13.69 2.74 0.99
N GLU A 109 -14.94 2.25 1.00
CA GLU A 109 -15.54 1.43 2.05
C GLU A 109 -14.84 0.08 2.25
N VAL A 110 -14.08 -0.40 1.25
CA VAL A 110 -13.32 -1.65 1.34
C VAL A 110 -12.01 -1.51 2.14
N VAL A 111 -11.51 -0.27 2.32
CA VAL A 111 -10.20 0.00 2.95
C VAL A 111 -10.11 -0.54 4.39
N PRO A 112 -11.10 -0.33 5.28
CA PRO A 112 -11.06 -0.92 6.62
C PRO A 112 -10.96 -2.45 6.59
N GLY A 113 -11.70 -3.12 5.70
CA GLY A 113 -11.63 -4.57 5.53
C GLY A 113 -10.26 -5.05 5.06
N ILE A 114 -9.65 -4.33 4.12
CA ILE A 114 -8.27 -4.56 3.66
C ILE A 114 -7.29 -4.45 4.83
N LEU A 115 -7.38 -3.37 5.64
CA LEU A 115 -6.49 -3.17 6.78
C LEU A 115 -6.59 -4.30 7.80
N VAL A 116 -7.82 -4.75 8.12
CA VAL A 116 -8.03 -5.90 9.00
C VAL A 116 -7.39 -7.16 8.40
N GLY A 117 -7.61 -7.42 7.11
CA GLY A 117 -7.00 -8.56 6.42
C GLY A 117 -5.47 -8.54 6.48
N VAL A 118 -4.83 -7.39 6.26
CA VAL A 118 -3.38 -7.23 6.36
C VAL A 118 -2.89 -7.49 7.79
N MET A 119 -3.58 -6.97 8.82
CA MET A 119 -3.18 -7.21 10.22
C MET A 119 -3.31 -8.68 10.61
N LEU A 120 -4.39 -9.35 10.19
CA LEU A 120 -4.57 -10.78 10.41
C LEU A 120 -3.47 -11.58 9.69
N GLY A 121 -3.14 -11.23 8.44
CA GLY A 121 -2.05 -11.85 7.69
C GLY A 121 -0.70 -11.72 8.40
N VAL A 122 -0.38 -10.53 8.91
CA VAL A 122 0.85 -10.30 9.69
C VAL A 122 0.87 -11.17 10.96
N TRP A 123 -0.24 -11.23 11.69
CA TRP A 123 -0.31 -11.95 12.96
C TRP A 123 -0.26 -13.48 12.79
N PHE A 124 -0.96 -14.02 11.80
CA PHE A 124 -1.03 -15.47 11.57
C PHE A 124 0.11 -16.01 10.70
N LEU A 125 0.58 -15.26 9.71
CA LEU A 125 1.57 -15.72 8.74
C LEU A 125 2.98 -15.20 9.04
N GLY A 126 3.16 -14.35 10.05
CA GLY A 126 4.47 -13.75 10.40
C GLY A 126 5.01 -12.79 9.34
N GLY A 127 4.13 -12.27 8.46
CA GLY A 127 4.50 -11.35 7.38
C GLY A 127 4.77 -9.93 7.85
N ILE A 128 5.12 -9.06 6.90
CA ILE A 128 5.28 -7.61 7.13
C ILE A 128 4.05 -6.90 6.55
N PRO A 129 3.49 -5.88 7.22
CA PRO A 129 2.34 -5.15 6.70
C PRO A 129 2.66 -4.53 5.34
N VAL A 130 1.93 -4.98 4.33
CA VAL A 130 1.91 -4.38 2.99
C VAL A 130 1.02 -3.14 3.00
N GLY A 131 1.40 -2.12 2.23
CA GLY A 131 0.56 -0.94 2.05
C GLY A 131 -0.82 -1.31 1.49
N PRO A 132 -1.86 -0.50 1.73
CA PRO A 132 -3.24 -0.82 1.37
C PRO A 132 -3.45 -0.97 -0.14
N ILE A 133 -2.62 -0.34 -0.98
CA ILE A 133 -2.74 -0.36 -2.44
C ILE A 133 -2.50 -1.76 -3.01
N MET A 134 -1.45 -2.45 -2.57
CA MET A 134 -1.14 -3.80 -3.06
C MET A 134 -2.23 -4.80 -2.65
N ALA A 135 -2.69 -4.69 -1.40
CA ALA A 135 -3.79 -5.52 -0.92
C ALA A 135 -5.09 -5.21 -1.69
N ALA A 136 -5.38 -3.94 -1.97
CA ALA A 136 -6.49 -3.55 -2.84
C ALA A 136 -6.37 -4.10 -4.26
N GLY A 137 -5.16 -4.14 -4.83
CA GLY A 137 -4.92 -4.74 -6.15
C GLY A 137 -5.26 -6.22 -6.19
N ILE A 138 -4.89 -6.97 -5.14
CA ILE A 138 -5.29 -8.37 -4.99
C ILE A 138 -6.81 -8.48 -4.81
N THR A 139 -7.42 -7.63 -3.97
CA THR A 139 -8.88 -7.60 -3.79
C THR A 139 -9.60 -7.33 -5.11
N ALA A 140 -9.11 -6.40 -5.94
CA ALA A 140 -9.68 -6.07 -7.24
C ALA A 140 -9.67 -7.29 -8.18
N VAL A 141 -8.56 -8.04 -8.21
CA VAL A 141 -8.48 -9.28 -8.99
C VAL A 141 -9.45 -10.34 -8.47
N LEU A 142 -9.53 -10.54 -7.15
CA LEU A 142 -10.45 -11.51 -6.56
C LEU A 142 -11.91 -11.14 -6.84
N ALA A 143 -12.25 -9.86 -6.76
CA ALA A 143 -13.58 -9.36 -7.10
C ALA A 143 -13.89 -9.59 -8.59
N ALA A 144 -12.94 -9.32 -9.49
CA ALA A 144 -13.10 -9.57 -10.91
C ALA A 144 -13.31 -11.07 -11.22
N LEU A 145 -12.57 -11.96 -10.55
CA LEU A 145 -12.73 -13.41 -10.70
C LEU A 145 -14.08 -13.92 -10.18
N LEU A 146 -14.59 -13.33 -9.09
CA LEU A 146 -15.92 -13.64 -8.57
C LEU A 146 -17.02 -13.20 -9.55
N GLN A 147 -16.89 -12.00 -10.13
CA GLN A 147 -17.84 -11.47 -11.10
C GLN A 147 -17.82 -12.25 -12.42
N TRP A 148 -16.68 -12.76 -12.87
CA TRP A 148 -16.59 -13.61 -14.06
C TRP A 148 -17.50 -14.84 -13.95
N LYS A 149 -17.67 -15.39 -12.75
CA LYS A 149 -18.40 -16.65 -12.53
C LYS A 149 -19.92 -16.46 -12.39
N SER A 150 -20.42 -15.24 -12.34
CA SER A 150 -21.85 -14.91 -12.24
C SER A 150 -22.42 -14.43 -13.57
#